data_AF-A0A1B7TI08-F1
#
_entry.id   AF-A0A1B7TI08-F1
#
_cell.length_a   1.000
_cell.length_b   1.000
_cell.length_c   1.000
_cell.angle_alpha   90.00
_cell.angle_beta   90.00
_cell.angle_gamma   90.00
#
_symmetry.space_group_name_H-M   'P 1'
#
loop_
_entity.id
_entity.type
_entity.pdbx_description
1 polymer ?
#
loop_
_entity_poly.entity_id
_entity_poly.type
_entity_poly.pdbx_seq_one_letter_code
_entity_poly.pdbx_strand_id
1 'polypeptide(L)'
;MFSVSSVIQGKHNIKNALQHINAIQIATKANAPTETAYNDLFENLPTIVKNFFAKYPPNLKYKERPSLTTDPLRNPFLPNFNPVTKVWANPELGALKHAKVYKICYRYRLTDLLPKVNPILSAEERTNFVEPITNEVINLNALNNLRTPGKTVLKGYTKGKLFYEDKFEHINKSIPKSLYEYVVRDKVKSDKRLAKKQQMEKAIADMDNIIMEWKNNEKSAAKYLNRKKINTADKLKLFE
;
A
#
# COMPACT_ATOMS: atom_id res chain seq x y z
N MET A 1 -15.46 26.33 14.93
CA MET A 1 -14.15 26.98 15.21
C MET A 1 -13.06 26.11 14.60
N PHE A 2 -12.29 26.62 13.64
CA PHE A 2 -11.19 25.86 13.03
C PHE A 2 -10.01 25.77 14.01
N SER A 3 -9.44 24.57 14.17
CA SER A 3 -8.26 24.31 15.01
C SER A 3 -7.09 25.21 14.60
N VAL A 4 -6.44 25.86 15.57
CA VAL A 4 -5.26 26.72 15.36
C VAL A 4 -4.15 25.99 14.55
N SER A 5 -4.07 24.66 14.65
CA SER A 5 -3.12 23.85 13.88
C SER A 5 -3.36 23.85 12.37
N SER A 6 -4.61 23.89 11.90
CA SER A 6 -4.92 23.87 10.46
C SER A 6 -4.62 25.20 9.79
N VAL A 7 -4.79 26.31 10.52
CA VAL A 7 -4.45 27.66 10.06
C VAL A 7 -2.94 27.84 9.91
N ILE A 8 -2.15 27.31 10.86
CA ILE A 8 -0.68 27.38 10.81
C ILE A 8 -0.11 26.52 9.68
N GLN A 9 -0.67 25.33 9.45
CA GLN A 9 -0.30 24.46 8.34
C GLN A 9 -0.64 25.08 6.98
N GLY A 10 -1.80 25.74 6.86
CA GLY A 10 -2.18 26.50 5.67
C GLY A 10 -1.20 27.62 5.33
N LYS A 11 -0.78 28.43 6.32
CA LYS A 11 0.18 29.52 6.11
C LYS A 11 1.56 29.03 5.66
N HIS A 12 2.06 27.92 6.21
CA HIS A 12 3.33 27.31 5.77
C HIS A 12 3.24 26.75 4.35
N ASN A 13 2.10 26.14 3.99
CA ASN A 13 1.88 25.64 2.64
C ASN A 13 1.82 26.77 1.60
N ILE A 14 1.18 27.89 1.94
CA ILE A 14 1.13 29.08 1.08
C ILE A 14 2.53 29.70 0.91
N LYS A 15 3.31 29.85 1.99
CA LYS A 15 4.68 30.39 1.93
C LYS A 15 5.60 29.52 1.05
N ASN A 16 5.54 28.20 1.20
CA ASN A 16 6.32 27.26 0.39
C ASN A 16 5.86 27.27 -1.07
N ALA A 17 4.56 27.39 -1.34
CA ALA A 17 4.03 27.52 -2.70
C ALA A 17 4.49 28.82 -3.36
N LEU A 18 4.49 29.95 -2.64
CA LEU A 18 4.99 31.23 -3.13
C LEU A 18 6.50 31.20 -3.39
N GLN A 19 7.28 30.57 -2.51
CA GLN A 19 8.72 30.37 -2.74
C GLN A 19 8.99 29.52 -3.99
N HIS A 20 8.21 28.45 -4.20
CA HIS A 20 8.33 27.61 -5.39
C HIS A 20 7.89 28.33 -6.67
N ILE A 21 6.82 29.13 -6.62
CA ILE A 21 6.37 29.98 -7.75
C ILE A 21 7.44 31.02 -8.09
N ASN A 22 8.02 31.67 -7.09
CA ASN A 22 9.12 32.64 -7.30
C ASN A 22 10.36 31.95 -7.87
N ALA A 23 10.74 30.76 -7.37
CA ALA A 23 11.87 30.00 -7.92
C ALA A 23 11.63 29.58 -9.39
N ILE A 24 10.40 29.16 -9.74
CA ILE A 24 10.02 28.89 -11.13
C ILE A 24 10.07 30.17 -11.97
N GLN A 25 9.54 31.28 -11.47
CA GLN A 25 9.55 32.57 -12.19
C GLN A 25 10.97 33.11 -12.41
N ILE A 26 11.88 32.87 -11.47
CA ILE A 26 13.31 33.18 -11.61
C ILE A 26 13.94 32.27 -12.67
N ALA A 27 13.64 30.97 -12.66
CA ALA A 27 14.12 30.02 -13.66
C ALA A 27 13.57 30.29 -15.07
N THR A 28 12.35 30.84 -15.21
CA THR A 28 11.73 31.11 -16.51
C THR A 28 12.05 32.48 -17.09
N LYS A 29 12.52 33.44 -16.28
CA LYS A 29 12.79 34.83 -16.74
C LYS A 29 14.27 35.17 -16.97
N ALA A 30 15.22 34.31 -16.64
CA ALA A 30 16.65 34.64 -16.70
C ALA A 30 17.46 33.66 -17.54
N ASN A 31 18.57 34.17 -18.10
CA ASN A 31 19.76 33.39 -18.49
C ASN A 31 20.06 32.31 -17.44
N ALA A 32 20.76 31.23 -17.85
CA ALA A 32 21.08 30.08 -17.00
C ALA A 32 21.37 30.52 -15.54
N PRO A 33 20.58 30.06 -14.56
CA PRO A 33 20.66 30.54 -13.18
C PRO A 33 22.09 30.42 -12.62
N THR A 34 22.53 31.45 -11.90
CA THR A 34 23.88 31.53 -11.33
C THR A 34 24.10 30.45 -10.27
N GLU A 35 25.32 29.94 -10.14
CA GLU A 35 25.69 28.89 -9.17
C GLU A 35 25.26 29.22 -7.73
N THR A 36 25.32 30.50 -7.35
CA THR A 36 24.88 31.00 -6.04
C THR A 36 23.42 30.68 -5.73
N ALA A 37 22.52 30.80 -6.72
CA ALA A 37 21.11 30.52 -6.54
C ALA A 37 20.84 29.02 -6.30
N TYR A 38 21.63 28.13 -6.92
CA TYR A 38 21.52 26.69 -6.70
C TYR A 38 22.01 26.28 -5.31
N ASN A 39 23.07 26.92 -4.81
CA ASN A 39 23.57 26.67 -3.45
C ASN A 39 22.51 27.06 -2.41
N ASP A 40 21.85 28.20 -2.58
CA ASP A 40 20.78 28.63 -1.68
C ASP A 40 19.58 27.67 -1.71
N LEU A 41 19.20 27.16 -2.88
CA LEU A 41 18.15 26.16 -3.02
C LEU A 41 18.52 24.84 -2.35
N PHE A 42 19.79 24.41 -2.48
CA PHE A 42 20.28 23.21 -1.81
C PHE A 42 20.28 23.38 -0.29
N GLU A 43 20.67 24.55 0.23
CA GLU A 43 20.68 24.80 1.66
C GLU A 43 19.29 24.76 2.30
N ASN A 44 18.25 25.11 1.53
CA ASN A 44 16.86 25.02 1.97
C ASN A 44 16.32 23.58 2.04
N LEU A 45 17.06 22.57 1.58
CA LEU A 45 16.63 21.17 1.67
C LEU A 45 16.63 20.67 3.12
N PRO A 46 15.72 19.74 3.47
CA PRO A 46 15.74 19.09 4.76
C PRO A 46 17.09 18.41 5.05
N THR A 47 17.56 18.53 6.29
CA THR A 47 18.84 17.96 6.76
C THR A 47 18.98 16.48 6.47
N ILE A 48 17.89 15.72 6.52
CA ILE A 48 17.88 14.28 6.20
C ILE A 48 18.38 14.02 4.76
N VAL A 49 17.95 14.85 3.80
CA VAL A 49 18.33 14.71 2.39
C VAL A 49 19.74 15.26 2.15
N LYS A 50 20.09 16.37 2.80
CA LYS A 50 21.48 16.90 2.75
C LYS A 50 22.49 15.87 3.27
N ASN A 51 22.22 15.26 4.41
CA ASN A 51 23.05 14.20 4.98
C ASN A 51 23.09 12.95 4.10
N PHE A 52 21.97 12.62 3.43
CA PHE A 52 21.92 11.52 2.49
C PHE A 52 22.86 11.78 1.31
N PHE A 53 22.75 12.93 0.63
CA PHE A 53 23.60 13.24 -0.52
C PHE A 53 25.06 13.52 -0.15
N ALA A 54 25.33 14.00 1.06
CA ALA A 54 26.70 14.12 1.57
C ALA A 54 27.38 12.75 1.70
N LYS A 55 26.62 11.71 2.10
CA LYS A 55 27.13 10.34 2.24
C LYS A 55 27.09 9.56 0.92
N TYR A 56 26.06 9.77 0.12
CA TYR A 56 25.83 9.10 -1.15
C TYR A 56 25.67 10.14 -2.26
N PRO A 57 26.78 10.70 -2.76
CA PRO A 57 26.72 11.71 -3.81
C PRO A 57 26.12 11.13 -5.09
N PRO A 58 25.30 11.91 -5.82
CA PRO A 58 24.62 11.45 -7.04
C PRO A 58 25.55 11.29 -8.25
N ASN A 59 26.77 11.83 -8.18
CA ASN A 59 27.79 11.68 -9.23
C ASN A 59 28.27 10.24 -9.38
N LEU A 60 28.09 9.42 -8.33
CA LEU A 60 28.46 8.00 -8.34
C LEU A 60 27.29 7.15 -8.85
N LYS A 61 27.57 6.27 -9.82
CA LYS A 61 26.60 5.29 -10.32
C LYS A 61 26.59 4.06 -9.43
N TYR A 62 25.72 4.06 -8.43
CA TYR A 62 25.52 2.91 -7.54
C TYR A 62 24.92 1.73 -8.31
N LYS A 63 25.25 0.51 -7.88
CA LYS A 63 24.71 -0.71 -8.46
C LYS A 63 23.18 -0.77 -8.27
N GLU A 64 22.47 -1.22 -9.31
CA GLU A 64 21.01 -1.38 -9.26
C GLU A 64 20.59 -2.69 -8.58
N ARG A 65 21.53 -3.64 -8.48
CA ARG A 65 21.36 -4.95 -7.84
C ARG A 65 22.15 -5.02 -6.54
N PRO A 66 21.75 -5.90 -5.61
CA PRO A 66 22.55 -6.24 -4.44
C PRO A 66 23.99 -6.59 -4.77
N SER A 67 24.90 -6.12 -3.93
CA SER A 67 26.34 -6.28 -4.14
C SER A 67 27.05 -6.77 -2.89
N LEU A 68 28.37 -6.91 -2.94
CA LEU A 68 29.17 -7.19 -1.76
C LEU A 68 29.18 -6.02 -0.78
N THR A 69 29.25 -6.32 0.52
CA THR A 69 29.41 -5.32 1.57
C THR A 69 30.74 -4.56 1.44
N THR A 70 31.76 -5.15 0.82
CA THR A 70 33.06 -4.50 0.60
C THR A 70 33.07 -3.54 -0.60
N ASP A 71 32.03 -3.56 -1.43
CA ASP A 71 31.97 -2.73 -2.64
C ASP A 71 31.71 -1.26 -2.30
N PRO A 72 32.55 -0.30 -2.76
CA PRO A 72 32.31 1.13 -2.56
C PRO A 72 31.09 1.66 -3.32
N LEU A 73 30.68 1.03 -4.42
CA LEU A 73 29.53 1.45 -5.24
C LEU A 73 28.24 0.68 -4.89
N ARG A 74 28.21 0.06 -3.72
CA ARG A 74 27.03 -0.64 -3.20
C ARG A 74 25.85 0.29 -3.02
N ASN A 75 24.65 -0.22 -3.28
CA ASN A 75 23.44 0.56 -3.11
C ASN A 75 23.03 0.61 -1.63
N PRO A 76 22.78 1.79 -1.05
CA PRO A 76 22.39 1.90 0.35
C PRO A 76 20.97 1.41 0.64
N PHE A 77 20.13 1.27 -0.38
CA PHE A 77 18.74 0.84 -0.25
C PHE A 77 18.56 -0.68 -0.36
N LEU A 78 19.57 -1.39 -0.84
CA LEU A 78 19.52 -2.83 -1.06
C LEU A 78 20.28 -3.60 0.03
N PRO A 79 19.84 -4.81 0.38
CA PRO A 79 20.64 -5.70 1.20
C PRO A 79 21.92 -6.08 0.44
N ASN A 80 23.04 -6.19 1.14
CA ASN A 80 24.34 -6.52 0.53
C ASN A 80 24.88 -7.81 1.14
N PHE A 81 25.64 -8.58 0.37
CA PHE A 81 26.19 -9.86 0.81
C PHE A 81 27.56 -9.66 1.45
N ASN A 82 27.77 -10.20 2.65
CA ASN A 82 29.09 -10.19 3.28
C ASN A 82 29.86 -11.45 2.86
N PRO A 83 30.99 -11.31 2.14
CA PRO A 83 31.73 -12.48 1.61
C PRO A 83 32.38 -13.32 2.71
N VAL A 84 32.73 -12.71 3.85
CA VAL A 84 33.42 -13.39 4.96
C VAL A 84 32.43 -14.22 5.77
N THR A 85 31.33 -13.60 6.19
CA THR A 85 30.32 -14.28 7.03
C THR A 85 29.33 -15.11 6.23
N LYS A 86 29.26 -14.89 4.91
CA LYS A 86 28.26 -15.46 3.99
C LYS A 86 26.82 -15.16 4.40
N VAL A 87 26.61 -14.04 5.08
CA VAL A 87 25.30 -13.57 5.53
C VAL A 87 24.90 -12.32 4.75
N TRP A 88 23.62 -12.25 4.38
CA TRP A 88 23.01 -11.06 3.82
C TRP A 88 22.87 -9.99 4.91
N ALA A 89 23.58 -8.88 4.74
CA ALA A 89 23.43 -7.70 5.57
C ALA A 89 22.15 -6.95 5.22
N ASN A 90 21.53 -6.35 6.23
CA ASN A 90 20.44 -5.41 6.04
C ASN A 90 20.90 -4.21 5.19
N PRO A 91 19.99 -3.56 4.44
CA PRO A 91 20.32 -2.34 3.73
C PRO A 91 20.83 -1.29 4.71
N GLU A 92 21.83 -0.52 4.27
CA GLU A 92 22.46 0.50 5.11
C GLU A 92 21.46 1.59 5.53
N LEU A 93 20.53 1.91 4.63
CA LEU A 93 19.33 2.66 4.94
C LEU A 93 18.13 1.72 5.05
N GLY A 94 17.70 1.49 6.29
CA GLY A 94 16.48 0.74 6.56
C GLY A 94 15.26 1.34 5.84
N ALA A 95 14.26 0.48 5.58
CA ALA A 95 13.10 0.79 4.74
C ALA A 95 12.37 2.09 5.14
N LEU A 96 12.23 2.38 6.43
CA LEU A 96 11.58 3.61 6.91
C LEU A 96 12.37 4.87 6.57
N LYS A 97 13.70 4.84 6.70
CA LYS A 97 14.56 5.99 6.37
C LYS A 97 14.58 6.22 4.87
N HIS A 98 14.71 5.13 4.09
CA HIS A 98 14.58 5.18 2.63
C HIS A 98 13.24 5.80 2.22
N ALA A 99 12.11 5.35 2.79
CA ALA A 99 10.80 5.91 2.49
C ALA A 99 10.67 7.41 2.82
N LYS A 100 11.30 7.86 3.91
CA LYS A 100 11.35 9.30 4.26
C LYS A 100 12.17 10.09 3.25
N VAL A 101 13.38 9.64 2.92
CA VAL A 101 14.25 10.28 1.91
C VAL A 101 13.53 10.36 0.58
N TYR A 102 12.98 9.24 0.10
CA TYR A 102 12.26 9.17 -1.16
C TYR A 102 11.08 10.15 -1.21
N LYS A 103 10.23 10.19 -0.17
CA LYS A 103 9.09 11.13 -0.11
C LYS A 103 9.54 12.59 -0.16
N ILE A 104 10.63 12.93 0.51
CA ILE A 104 11.17 14.29 0.50
C ILE A 104 11.72 14.58 -0.91
N CYS A 105 12.57 13.71 -1.46
CA CYS A 105 13.11 13.89 -2.80
C CYS A 105 12.01 13.99 -3.86
N TYR A 106 10.94 13.20 -3.75
CA TYR A 106 9.77 13.29 -4.64
C TYR A 106 9.10 14.66 -4.58
N ARG A 107 8.93 15.21 -3.37
CA ARG A 107 8.37 16.56 -3.17
C ARG A 107 9.22 17.65 -3.83
N TYR A 108 10.55 17.51 -3.77
CA TYR A 108 11.51 18.47 -4.35
C TYR A 108 11.94 18.11 -5.79
N ARG A 109 11.35 17.08 -6.40
CA ARG A 109 11.70 16.58 -7.76
C ARG A 109 13.18 16.17 -7.91
N LEU A 110 13.76 15.60 -6.85
CA LEU A 110 15.14 15.08 -6.81
C LEU A 110 15.17 13.54 -6.85
N THR A 111 14.11 12.89 -7.35
CA THR A 111 14.01 11.42 -7.41
C THR A 111 15.09 10.81 -8.27
N ASP A 112 15.47 11.50 -9.34
CA ASP A 112 16.37 10.98 -10.37
C ASP A 112 17.82 10.93 -9.89
N LEU A 113 18.13 11.69 -8.83
CA LEU A 113 19.43 11.72 -8.16
C LEU A 113 19.60 10.59 -7.14
N LEU A 114 18.53 9.85 -6.82
CA LEU A 114 18.61 8.73 -5.89
C LEU A 114 19.18 7.48 -6.59
N PRO A 115 19.92 6.63 -5.87
CA PRO A 115 20.27 5.29 -6.34
C PRO A 115 19.03 4.54 -6.83
N LYS A 116 19.07 4.08 -8.10
CA LYS A 116 18.00 3.25 -8.65
C LYS A 116 17.95 1.92 -7.93
N VAL A 117 16.74 1.44 -7.67
CA VAL A 117 16.51 0.18 -6.99
C VAL A 117 15.81 -0.72 -7.99
N ASN A 118 16.48 -1.78 -8.47
CA ASN A 118 15.86 -2.80 -9.31
C ASN A 118 15.80 -4.10 -8.50
N PRO A 119 14.73 -4.32 -7.73
CA PRO A 119 14.73 -5.37 -6.75
C PRO A 119 14.09 -6.63 -7.30
N ILE A 120 14.81 -7.45 -8.07
CA ILE A 120 14.54 -8.89 -8.10
C ILE A 120 15.88 -9.61 -8.21
N LEU A 121 16.32 -10.23 -7.12
CA LEU A 121 17.05 -11.49 -7.24
C LEU A 121 16.08 -12.59 -6.86
N SER A 122 15.93 -13.56 -7.76
CA SER A 122 15.17 -14.79 -7.52
C SER A 122 15.73 -15.54 -6.30
N ALA A 123 14.94 -16.44 -5.71
CA ALA A 123 15.42 -17.23 -4.56
C ALA A 123 16.68 -18.04 -4.92
N GLU A 124 16.75 -18.53 -6.16
CA GLU A 124 17.88 -19.27 -6.73
C GLU A 124 19.09 -18.36 -6.96
N GLU A 125 18.88 -17.13 -7.44
CA GLU A 125 19.97 -16.16 -7.62
C GLU A 125 20.55 -15.68 -6.29
N ARG A 126 19.76 -15.67 -5.22
CA ARG A 126 20.26 -15.36 -3.87
C ARG A 126 21.11 -16.49 -3.28
N THR A 127 20.74 -17.74 -3.53
CA THR A 127 21.53 -18.89 -3.07
C THR A 127 22.80 -19.05 -3.89
N ASN A 128 22.74 -18.68 -5.17
CA ASN A 128 23.85 -18.77 -6.11
C ASN A 128 24.54 -17.41 -6.31
N PHE A 129 24.33 -16.45 -5.40
CA PHE A 129 24.94 -15.12 -5.52
C PHE A 129 26.46 -15.24 -5.32
N VAL A 130 27.16 -15.28 -6.43
CA VAL A 130 28.61 -15.17 -6.53
C VAL A 130 28.83 -13.95 -7.42
N GLU A 131 29.24 -12.82 -6.85
CA GLU A 131 29.74 -11.73 -7.70
C GLU A 131 30.90 -12.31 -8.52
N PRO A 132 31.08 -11.91 -9.80
CA PRO A 132 32.29 -12.23 -10.51
C PRO A 132 33.43 -11.64 -9.69
N ILE A 133 34.12 -12.53 -8.98
CA ILE A 133 35.35 -12.23 -8.27
C ILE A 133 36.25 -11.71 -9.38
N THR A 134 36.50 -10.40 -9.42
CA THR A 134 37.67 -9.88 -10.14
C THR A 134 38.83 -10.74 -9.65
N ASN A 135 39.52 -11.40 -10.58
CA ASN A 135 40.35 -12.61 -10.43
C ASN A 135 41.42 -12.62 -9.29
N GLU A 136 41.46 -11.63 -8.42
CA GLU A 136 42.38 -11.43 -7.30
C GLU A 136 41.93 -12.10 -5.99
N VAL A 137 40.66 -12.52 -5.82
CA VAL A 137 40.19 -13.18 -4.57
C VAL A 137 40.07 -14.71 -4.71
N ILE A 138 40.70 -15.29 -5.72
CA ILE A 138 40.99 -16.73 -5.76
C ILE A 138 42.21 -16.97 -4.86
N ASN A 139 42.00 -17.17 -3.55
CA ASN A 139 42.85 -18.06 -2.70
C ASN A 139 42.52 -18.11 -1.19
N LEU A 140 41.33 -17.71 -0.74
CA LEU A 140 40.96 -17.94 0.69
C LEU A 140 40.26 -19.27 0.93
N ASN A 141 39.72 -19.92 -0.11
CA ASN A 141 39.17 -21.27 0.00
C ASN A 141 40.23 -22.39 -0.11
N ALA A 142 41.46 -22.07 -0.55
CA ALA A 142 42.58 -23.00 -0.55
C ALA A 142 43.15 -23.25 0.87
N LEU A 143 42.79 -22.40 1.83
CA LEU A 143 43.14 -22.51 3.24
C LEU A 143 41.94 -23.06 4.01
N ASN A 144 41.68 -24.35 3.84
CA ASN A 144 40.82 -25.13 4.72
C ASN A 144 41.17 -24.86 6.20
N ASN A 145 40.23 -24.32 6.99
CA ASN A 145 40.08 -24.58 8.44
C ASN A 145 38.85 -23.88 9.07
N LEU A 146 37.66 -23.99 8.46
CA LEU A 146 36.41 -23.67 9.18
C LEU A 146 35.52 -24.91 9.26
N ARG A 147 35.82 -25.72 10.27
CA ARG A 147 35.07 -26.89 10.69
C ARG A 147 33.86 -26.46 11.53
N THR A 148 32.83 -25.91 10.89
CA THR A 148 31.53 -25.73 11.54
C THR A 148 30.43 -26.21 10.62
N PRO A 149 29.61 -27.21 11.02
CA PRO A 149 28.44 -27.58 10.26
C PRO A 149 27.47 -26.40 10.29
N GLY A 150 27.21 -25.80 9.12
CA GLY A 150 26.25 -24.73 8.94
C GLY A 150 24.83 -25.20 9.26
N LYS A 151 24.46 -25.17 10.55
CA LYS A 151 23.07 -25.28 10.98
C LYS A 151 22.35 -23.96 10.65
N THR A 152 21.61 -24.02 9.55
CA THR A 152 20.28 -23.42 9.35
C THR A 152 19.98 -22.15 10.15
N VAL A 153 20.20 -20.98 9.54
CA VAL A 153 19.43 -19.76 9.85
C VAL A 153 18.64 -19.37 8.60
N LEU A 154 17.75 -20.27 8.19
CA LEU A 154 16.75 -20.06 7.15
C LEU A 154 15.36 -20.05 7.82
N LYS A 155 15.18 -19.13 8.77
CA LYS A 155 13.86 -18.77 9.33
C LYS A 155 13.84 -17.26 9.51
N GLY A 156 13.38 -16.53 8.48
CA GLY A 156 13.11 -15.09 8.62
C GLY A 156 12.97 -14.27 7.33
N TYR A 157 13.60 -14.68 6.22
CA TYR A 157 13.65 -13.84 5.01
C TYR A 157 12.84 -14.35 3.82
N THR A 158 11.94 -15.32 4.03
CA THR A 158 10.93 -15.68 3.04
C THR A 158 9.77 -14.69 3.13
N LYS A 159 9.63 -13.83 2.10
CA LYS A 159 8.62 -12.77 1.89
C LYS A 159 8.93 -11.38 2.46
N GLY A 160 10.10 -10.82 2.13
CA GLY A 160 10.29 -9.37 2.12
C GLY A 160 9.59 -8.75 0.92
N LYS A 161 8.36 -8.25 1.11
CA LYS A 161 7.65 -7.38 0.15
C LYS A 161 8.55 -6.21 -0.25
N LEU A 162 8.79 -6.05 -1.55
CA LEU A 162 9.45 -4.89 -2.11
C LEU A 162 8.41 -3.78 -2.27
N PHE A 163 8.64 -2.65 -1.60
CA PHE A 163 7.57 -1.68 -1.33
C PHE A 163 7.29 -0.70 -2.48
N TYR A 164 8.05 -0.73 -3.60
CA TYR A 164 8.07 0.40 -4.54
C TYR A 164 7.76 0.11 -6.02
N GLU A 165 7.68 -1.14 -6.47
CA GLU A 165 7.17 -1.45 -7.81
C GLU A 165 5.73 -2.00 -7.76
N ASP A 166 5.35 -2.61 -6.62
CA ASP A 166 4.05 -3.24 -6.48
C ASP A 166 2.86 -2.27 -6.32
N LYS A 167 3.06 -0.96 -6.19
CA LYS A 167 1.99 -0.06 -5.74
C LYS A 167 1.16 0.61 -6.81
N PHE A 168 1.48 0.51 -8.09
CA PHE A 168 0.60 1.06 -9.13
C PHE A 168 -0.10 -0.02 -9.94
N GLU A 169 0.54 -1.16 -10.20
CA GLU A 169 -0.11 -2.24 -10.97
C GLU A 169 -0.89 -3.25 -10.09
N HIS A 170 -0.52 -3.47 -8.83
CA HIS A 170 -1.28 -4.38 -7.93
C HIS A 170 -2.47 -3.75 -7.21
N ILE A 171 -2.63 -2.42 -7.23
CA ILE A 171 -3.85 -1.79 -6.70
C ILE A 171 -5.07 -2.21 -7.53
N ASN A 172 -4.90 -2.44 -8.84
CA ASN A 172 -5.98 -2.94 -9.69
C ASN A 172 -6.05 -4.46 -9.82
N LYS A 173 -4.93 -5.20 -9.63
CA LYS A 173 -4.91 -6.67 -9.82
C LYS A 173 -4.98 -7.50 -8.54
N SER A 174 -4.75 -6.92 -7.37
CA SER A 174 -4.89 -7.63 -6.10
C SER A 174 -5.73 -6.82 -5.12
N ILE A 175 -7.04 -6.80 -5.38
CA ILE A 175 -7.95 -6.73 -4.23
C ILE A 175 -7.57 -7.94 -3.36
N PRO A 176 -7.09 -7.77 -2.11
CA PRO A 176 -6.76 -8.90 -1.27
C PRO A 176 -7.96 -9.84 -1.27
N LYS A 177 -7.73 -11.14 -1.44
CA LYS A 177 -8.79 -12.15 -1.63
C LYS A 177 -9.94 -12.00 -0.61
N SER A 178 -9.62 -11.56 0.61
CA SER A 178 -10.56 -11.20 1.67
C SER A 178 -11.51 -10.03 1.34
N LEU A 179 -11.05 -8.98 0.65
CA LEU A 179 -11.89 -7.87 0.19
C LEU A 179 -12.77 -8.28 -1.00
N TYR A 180 -12.25 -9.10 -1.93
CA TYR A 180 -13.07 -9.64 -3.02
C TYR A 180 -14.20 -10.52 -2.45
N GLU A 181 -13.86 -11.42 -1.52
CA GLU A 181 -14.85 -12.24 -0.82
C GLU A 181 -15.86 -11.42 -0.02
N TYR A 182 -15.44 -10.29 0.56
CA TYR A 182 -16.32 -9.37 1.28
C TYR A 182 -17.30 -8.66 0.34
N VAL A 183 -16.82 -8.09 -0.76
CA VAL A 183 -17.65 -7.42 -1.77
C VAL A 183 -18.63 -8.40 -2.41
N VAL A 184 -18.19 -9.62 -2.72
CA VAL A 184 -19.07 -10.67 -3.26
C VAL A 184 -20.13 -11.07 -2.22
N ARG A 185 -19.77 -11.23 -0.94
CA ARG A 185 -20.75 -11.54 0.12
C ARG A 185 -21.81 -10.45 0.28
N ASP A 186 -21.42 -9.18 0.25
CA ASP A 186 -22.36 -8.08 0.40
C ASP A 186 -23.30 -7.95 -0.81
N LYS A 187 -22.78 -8.18 -2.03
CA LYS A 187 -23.62 -8.25 -3.24
C LYS A 187 -24.65 -9.38 -3.15
N VAL A 188 -24.24 -10.60 -2.78
CA VAL A 188 -25.15 -11.74 -2.60
C VAL A 188 -26.23 -11.46 -1.54
N LYS A 189 -25.88 -10.78 -0.44
CA LYS A 189 -26.86 -10.37 0.58
C LYS A 189 -27.85 -9.33 0.03
N SER A 190 -27.36 -8.36 -0.73
CA SER A 190 -28.20 -7.35 -1.38
C SER A 190 -29.17 -7.98 -2.37
N ASP A 191 -28.69 -8.88 -3.23
CA ASP A 191 -29.51 -9.55 -4.24
C ASP A 191 -30.60 -10.43 -3.60
N LYS A 192 -30.28 -11.12 -2.50
CA LYS A 192 -31.30 -11.87 -1.72
C LYS A 192 -32.39 -10.96 -1.14
N ARG A 193 -32.03 -9.76 -0.65
CA ARG A 193 -33.00 -8.79 -0.14
C ARG A 193 -33.88 -8.26 -1.27
N LEU A 194 -33.30 -7.97 -2.42
CA LEU A 194 -34.04 -7.51 -3.60
C LEU A 194 -35.01 -8.59 -4.10
N ALA A 195 -34.59 -9.85 -4.20
CA ALA A 195 -35.45 -10.96 -4.59
C ALA A 195 -36.63 -11.13 -3.62
N LYS A 196 -36.40 -11.03 -2.30
CA LYS A 196 -37.47 -11.07 -1.29
C LYS A 196 -38.44 -9.91 -1.45
N LYS A 197 -37.95 -8.71 -1.75
CA LYS A 197 -38.79 -7.53 -2.00
C LYS A 197 -39.68 -7.73 -3.23
N GLN A 198 -39.12 -8.24 -4.33
CA GLN A 198 -39.89 -8.55 -5.55
C GLN A 198 -40.95 -9.63 -5.31
N GLN A 199 -40.65 -10.65 -4.49
CA GLN A 199 -41.65 -11.65 -4.09
C GLN A 199 -42.79 -11.03 -3.29
N MET A 200 -42.49 -10.11 -2.36
CA MET A 200 -43.52 -9.36 -1.64
C MET A 200 -44.36 -8.49 -2.58
N GLU A 201 -43.74 -7.76 -3.50
CA GLU A 201 -44.47 -6.92 -4.46
C GLU A 201 -45.41 -7.74 -5.34
N LYS A 202 -44.97 -8.93 -5.81
CA LYS A 202 -45.83 -9.87 -6.53
C LYS A 202 -46.99 -10.37 -5.67
N ALA A 203 -46.73 -10.75 -4.41
CA ALA A 203 -47.77 -11.20 -3.50
C ALA A 203 -48.79 -10.10 -3.16
N ILE A 204 -48.36 -8.84 -3.10
CA ILE A 204 -49.25 -7.68 -2.92
C ILE A 204 -50.07 -7.45 -4.18
N ALA A 205 -49.48 -7.56 -5.37
CA ALA A 205 -50.21 -7.44 -6.63
C ALA A 205 -51.26 -8.55 -6.81
N ASP A 206 -50.94 -9.77 -6.41
CA ASP A 206 -51.88 -10.92 -6.43
C ASP A 206 -52.90 -10.91 -5.28
N MET A 207 -52.81 -9.94 -4.36
CA MET A 207 -53.63 -9.91 -3.16
C MET A 207 -55.13 -9.79 -3.47
N ASP A 208 -55.49 -9.02 -4.51
CA ASP A 208 -56.89 -8.88 -4.94
C ASP A 208 -57.47 -10.20 -5.49
N ASN A 209 -56.68 -10.96 -6.25
CA ASN A 209 -57.08 -12.28 -6.74
C ASN A 209 -57.30 -13.25 -5.57
N ILE A 210 -56.38 -13.25 -4.60
CA ILE A 210 -56.49 -14.06 -3.38
C ILE A 210 -57.75 -13.68 -2.58
N ILE A 211 -58.06 -12.38 -2.47
CA ILE A 211 -59.27 -11.90 -1.79
C ILE A 211 -60.53 -12.37 -2.53
N MET A 212 -60.54 -12.31 -3.87
CA MET A 212 -61.68 -12.74 -4.67
C MET A 212 -61.91 -14.26 -4.59
N GLU A 213 -60.86 -15.08 -4.70
CA GLU A 213 -60.94 -16.53 -4.50
C GLU A 213 -61.43 -16.87 -3.09
N TRP A 214 -60.94 -16.17 -2.08
CA TRP A 214 -61.34 -16.38 -0.70
C TRP A 214 -62.81 -16.00 -0.45
N LYS A 215 -63.30 -14.90 -1.05
CA LYS A 215 -64.70 -14.48 -0.98
C LYS A 215 -65.64 -15.46 -1.67
N ASN A 216 -65.21 -16.06 -2.77
CA ASN A 216 -66.02 -17.01 -3.54
C ASN A 216 -66.03 -18.42 -2.94
N ASN A 217 -65.17 -18.71 -1.96
CA ASN A 217 -65.13 -19.99 -1.27
C ASN A 217 -66.04 -19.98 -0.03
N GLU A 218 -67.18 -20.67 -0.11
CA GLU A 218 -68.19 -20.73 0.96
C GLU A 218 -67.63 -21.20 2.31
N LYS A 219 -66.69 -22.16 2.31
CA LYS A 219 -66.04 -22.65 3.55
C LYS A 219 -65.19 -21.57 4.21
N SER A 220 -64.52 -20.75 3.40
CA SER A 220 -63.68 -19.64 3.86
C SER A 220 -64.52 -18.49 4.41
N ALA A 221 -65.64 -18.17 3.74
CA ALA A 221 -66.62 -17.18 4.20
C ALA A 221 -67.25 -17.58 5.56
N ALA A 222 -67.64 -18.85 5.72
CA ALA A 222 -68.17 -19.36 6.97
C ALA A 222 -67.14 -19.27 8.12
N LYS A 223 -65.87 -19.60 7.85
CA LYS A 223 -64.78 -19.50 8.83
C LYS A 223 -64.51 -18.06 9.25
N TYR A 224 -64.62 -17.11 8.32
CA TYR A 224 -64.51 -15.68 8.61
C TYR A 224 -65.63 -15.17 9.53
N LEU A 225 -66.87 -15.52 9.21
CA LEU A 225 -68.05 -15.17 10.01
C LEU A 225 -67.92 -15.70 11.44
N ASN A 226 -67.47 -16.95 11.62
CA ASN A 226 -67.23 -17.52 12.93
C ASN A 226 -66.13 -16.78 13.71
N ARG A 227 -65.01 -16.41 13.05
CA ARG A 227 -63.97 -15.60 13.70
C ARG A 227 -64.47 -14.20 14.09
N LYS A 228 -65.28 -13.58 13.23
CA LYS A 228 -65.88 -12.27 13.52
C LYS A 228 -66.79 -12.35 14.75
N LYS A 229 -67.62 -13.39 14.84
CA LYS A 229 -68.49 -13.66 16.01
C LYS A 229 -67.70 -13.85 17.31
N ILE A 230 -66.60 -14.62 17.26
CA ILE A 230 -65.71 -14.82 18.42
C ILE A 230 -65.09 -13.49 18.84
N ASN A 231 -64.48 -12.75 17.90
CA ASN A 231 -63.85 -11.46 18.20
C ASN A 231 -64.85 -10.41 18.73
N THR A 232 -66.11 -10.42 18.28
CA THR A 232 -67.16 -9.54 18.82
C THR A 232 -67.58 -9.98 20.23
N ALA A 233 -67.67 -11.28 20.48
CA ALA A 233 -68.00 -11.82 21.80
C ALA A 233 -66.88 -11.53 22.81
N ASP A 234 -65.62 -11.70 22.42
CA ASP A 234 -64.46 -11.38 23.26
C ASP A 234 -64.36 -9.88 23.55
N LYS A 235 -64.68 -9.03 22.56
CA LYS A 235 -64.79 -7.58 22.80
C LYS A 235 -65.91 -7.24 23.77
N LEU A 236 -67.10 -7.85 23.66
CA LEU A 236 -68.21 -7.61 24.58
C LEU A 236 -67.87 -8.05 26.01
N LYS A 237 -67.19 -9.19 26.18
CA LYS A 237 -66.68 -9.68 27.48
C LYS A 237 -65.60 -8.81 28.11
N LEU A 238 -64.93 -7.95 27.34
CA LEU A 238 -63.94 -6.98 27.83
C LEU A 238 -64.59 -5.68 28.33
N PHE A 239 -65.90 -5.50 28.12
CA PHE A 239 -66.68 -4.32 28.53
C PHE A 239 -67.77 -4.64 29.59
N GLU A 240 -67.84 -5.88 30.08
CA GLU A 240 -68.58 -6.30 31.29
C GLU A 240 -67.60 -6.44 32.46
#